data_AF-K9SX83-F1
#
_entry.id   AF-K9SX83-F1
#
_cell.length_a   1.000
_cell.length_b   1.000
_cell.length_c   1.000
_cell.angle_alpha   90.00
_cell.angle_beta   90.00
_cell.angle_gamma   90.00
#
_symmetry.space_group_name_H-M   'P 1'
#
loop_
_entity.id
_entity.type
_entity.pdbx_description
1 polymer ?
#
loop_
_entity_poly.entity_id
_entity_poly.type
_entity_poly.pdbx_seq_one_letter_code
_entity_poly.pdbx_strand_id
1 'polypeptide(L)'
;MTFDPRKLGTSVYDSLVNLRGGRDKNDPIVKKQKSQAQELYTYLSTWGLMRLKAEEIALGTDGREQSVKAFFRCLEDISGKQNLANNQGLSTLKALTVDEYLGITGLGLAIAQEFSFWTTAIYYDVSGDD
;
A
#
# COMPACT_ATOMS: atom_id res chain seq x y z
N MET A 1 -7.94 6.76 20.49
CA MET A 1 -6.68 7.19 19.85
C MET A 1 -7.05 8.16 18.73
N THR A 2 -6.45 9.34 18.69
CA THR A 2 -6.79 10.40 17.72
C THR A 2 -5.93 10.21 16.47
N PHE A 3 -6.55 9.92 15.34
CA PHE A 3 -5.92 9.90 14.03
C PHE A 3 -5.25 11.25 13.75
N ASP A 4 -3.93 11.26 13.51
CA ASP A 4 -3.21 12.46 13.09
C ASP A 4 -3.00 12.42 11.57
N PRO A 5 -3.85 13.10 10.78
CA PRO A 5 -3.74 13.10 9.32
C PRO A 5 -2.41 13.67 8.82
N ARG A 6 -1.68 14.44 9.65
CA ARG A 6 -0.39 15.02 9.28
C ARG A 6 0.73 13.99 9.24
N LYS A 7 0.59 12.89 9.98
CA LYS A 7 1.58 11.79 10.00
C LYS A 7 1.39 10.83 8.83
N LEU A 8 0.22 10.82 8.21
CA LEU A 8 -0.12 9.88 7.15
C LEU A 8 0.82 10.04 5.95
N GLY A 9 1.04 11.27 5.49
CA GLY A 9 1.98 11.55 4.39
C GLY A 9 3.42 11.12 4.71
N THR A 10 3.90 11.39 5.94
CA THR A 10 5.26 11.00 6.35
C THR A 10 5.43 9.48 6.42
N SER A 11 4.47 8.76 7.01
CA SER A 11 4.53 7.29 7.10
C SER A 11 4.48 6.62 5.72
N VAL A 12 3.72 7.18 4.78
CA VAL A 12 3.67 6.70 3.40
C VAL A 12 4.98 7.01 2.67
N TYR A 13 5.48 8.23 2.81
CA TYR A 13 6.75 8.66 2.23
C TYR A 13 7.90 7.73 2.67
N ASP A 14 8.05 7.52 3.99
CA ASP A 14 9.11 6.67 4.53
C ASP A 14 8.98 5.22 4.03
N SER A 15 7.76 4.69 3.97
CA SER A 15 7.52 3.35 3.41
C SER A 15 7.91 3.24 1.95
N LEU A 16 7.61 4.25 1.13
CA LEU A 16 7.99 4.26 -0.28
C LEU A 16 9.49 4.46 -0.50
N VAL A 17 10.15 5.28 0.32
CA VAL A 17 11.62 5.44 0.31
C VAL A 17 12.29 4.11 0.63
N ASN A 18 11.82 3.42 1.68
CA ASN A 18 12.32 2.11 2.06
C ASN A 18 12.05 1.05 0.98
N LEU A 19 10.89 1.11 0.32
CA LEU A 19 10.52 0.21 -0.77
C LEU A 19 11.41 0.40 -2.01
N ARG A 20 11.63 1.67 -2.42
CA ARG A 20 12.50 2.06 -3.54
C ARG A 20 13.94 1.61 -3.29
N GLY A 21 14.41 1.82 -2.04
CA GLY A 21 15.76 1.53 -1.60
C GLY A 21 16.83 2.15 -2.50
N GLY A 22 18.03 1.56 -2.50
CA GLY A 22 19.16 1.99 -3.35
C GLY A 22 19.22 1.29 -4.71
N ARG A 23 18.12 0.75 -5.23
CA ARG A 23 18.09 -0.02 -6.48
C ARG A 23 18.36 0.88 -7.71
N ASP A 24 18.86 0.29 -8.80
CA ASP A 24 19.05 1.03 -10.05
C ASP A 24 17.70 1.47 -10.65
N LYS A 25 17.67 2.63 -11.30
CA LYS A 25 16.45 3.16 -11.95
C LYS A 25 15.94 2.28 -13.10
N ASN A 26 16.79 1.46 -13.69
CA ASN A 26 16.42 0.52 -14.74
C ASN A 26 16.06 -0.87 -14.19
N ASP A 27 16.12 -1.10 -12.88
CA ASP A 27 15.70 -2.37 -12.26
C ASP A 27 14.20 -2.59 -12.58
N PRO A 28 13.85 -3.70 -13.26
CA PRO A 28 12.45 -4.04 -13.55
C PRO A 28 11.56 -4.09 -12.31
N ILE A 29 12.12 -4.45 -11.14
CA ILE A 29 11.38 -4.47 -9.88
C ILE A 29 10.98 -3.05 -9.48
N VAL A 30 11.86 -2.06 -9.62
CA VAL A 30 11.58 -0.66 -9.27
C VAL A 30 10.50 -0.07 -10.17
N LYS A 31 10.52 -0.41 -11.47
CA LYS A 31 9.45 -0.01 -12.41
C LYS A 31 8.10 -0.59 -12.02
N LYS A 32 8.07 -1.89 -11.65
CA LYS A 32 6.85 -2.56 -11.19
C LYS A 32 6.36 -2.03 -9.83
N GLN A 33 7.27 -1.72 -8.91
CA GLN A 33 6.93 -1.09 -7.64
C GLN A 33 6.22 0.26 -7.87
N LYS A 34 6.78 1.09 -8.76
CA LYS A 34 6.23 2.40 -9.16
C LYS A 34 4.81 2.26 -9.73
N SER A 35 4.63 1.46 -10.78
CA SER A 35 3.31 1.25 -11.41
C SER A 35 2.30 0.72 -10.38
N GLN A 36 2.66 -0.31 -9.61
CA GLN A 36 1.76 -0.86 -8.60
C GLN A 36 1.37 0.17 -7.54
N ALA A 37 2.32 0.97 -7.04
CA ALA A 37 2.05 1.99 -6.02
C ALA A 37 1.15 3.10 -6.54
N GLN A 38 1.28 3.49 -7.81
CA GLN A 38 0.41 4.47 -8.46
C GLN A 38 -1.02 3.95 -8.64
N GLU A 39 -1.17 2.65 -8.93
CA GLU A 39 -2.47 2.03 -9.23
C GLU A 39 -3.27 1.60 -7.99
N LEU A 40 -2.65 1.56 -6.80
CA LEU A 40 -3.29 1.11 -5.55
C LEU A 40 -4.63 1.79 -5.29
N TYR A 41 -4.72 3.11 -5.48
CA TYR A 41 -5.96 3.86 -5.23
C TYR A 41 -7.09 3.40 -6.17
N THR A 42 -6.80 3.36 -7.49
CA THR A 42 -7.76 2.92 -8.50
C THR A 42 -8.22 1.50 -8.22
N TYR A 43 -7.28 0.60 -7.92
CA TYR A 43 -7.59 -0.78 -7.57
C TYR A 43 -8.50 -0.86 -6.35
N LEU A 44 -8.12 -0.20 -5.25
CA LEU A 44 -8.85 -0.26 -3.98
C LEU A 44 -10.26 0.32 -4.10
N SER A 45 -10.41 1.42 -4.84
CA SER A 45 -11.71 2.07 -5.11
C SER A 45 -12.65 1.20 -5.96
N THR A 46 -12.10 0.31 -6.79
CA THR A 46 -12.86 -0.56 -7.69
C THR A 46 -13.22 -1.90 -7.04
N TRP A 47 -12.24 -2.50 -6.38
CA TRP A 47 -12.29 -3.90 -5.97
C TRP A 47 -12.35 -4.11 -4.46
N GLY A 48 -12.01 -3.09 -3.69
CA GLY A 48 -12.06 -3.12 -2.22
C GLY A 48 -10.88 -3.81 -1.54
N LEU A 49 -10.77 -3.57 -0.24
CA LEU A 49 -9.61 -3.93 0.57
C LEU A 49 -9.41 -5.43 0.73
N MET A 50 -10.51 -6.17 0.92
CA MET A 50 -10.45 -7.61 1.12
C MET A 50 -9.90 -8.35 -0.11
N ARG A 51 -10.25 -7.89 -1.32
CA ARG A 51 -9.74 -8.47 -2.56
C ARG A 51 -8.26 -8.15 -2.76
N LEU A 52 -7.84 -6.91 -2.51
CA LEU A 52 -6.43 -6.53 -2.54
C LEU A 52 -5.58 -7.41 -1.59
N LYS A 53 -6.07 -7.68 -0.37
CA LYS A 53 -5.37 -8.55 0.58
C LYS A 53 -5.31 -10.01 0.11
N ALA A 54 -6.34 -10.51 -0.55
CA ALA A 54 -6.33 -11.86 -1.11
C ALA A 54 -5.32 -11.98 -2.26
N GLU A 55 -5.27 -10.95 -3.11
CA GLU A 55 -4.33 -10.91 -4.23
C GLU A 55 -2.89 -10.75 -3.78
N GLU A 56 -2.60 -10.06 -2.66
CA GLU A 56 -1.25 -10.02 -2.08
C GLU A 56 -0.60 -11.40 -1.92
N ILE A 57 -1.40 -12.41 -1.53
CA ILE A 57 -0.93 -13.79 -1.34
C ILE A 57 -0.66 -14.47 -2.70
N ALA A 58 -1.42 -14.08 -3.74
CA ALA A 58 -1.30 -14.63 -5.08
C ALA A 58 -0.27 -13.90 -5.95
N LEU A 59 0.15 -12.69 -5.57
CA LEU A 59 1.17 -11.93 -6.27
C LEU A 59 2.53 -12.63 -6.12
N GLY A 60 3.22 -12.81 -7.24
CA GLY A 60 4.57 -13.38 -7.26
C GLY A 60 5.65 -12.43 -6.78
N THR A 61 6.92 -12.85 -6.85
CA THR A 61 8.08 -12.11 -6.35
C THR A 61 8.63 -11.07 -7.33
N ASP A 62 7.77 -10.46 -8.14
CA ASP A 62 8.19 -9.60 -9.26
C ASP A 62 8.24 -8.10 -8.92
N GLY A 63 7.98 -7.74 -7.66
CA GLY A 63 8.02 -6.36 -7.15
C GLY A 63 6.66 -5.79 -6.80
N ARG A 64 5.58 -6.23 -7.46
CA ARG A 64 4.22 -5.72 -7.20
C ARG A 64 3.74 -6.09 -5.79
N GLU A 65 3.99 -7.33 -5.40
CA GLU A 65 3.76 -7.83 -4.04
C GLU A 65 4.38 -6.92 -2.97
N GLN A 66 5.56 -6.35 -3.22
CA GLN A 66 6.26 -5.50 -2.24
C GLN A 66 5.52 -4.17 -2.01
N SER A 67 4.97 -3.56 -3.06
CA SER A 67 4.15 -2.35 -2.93
C SER A 67 2.86 -2.63 -2.15
N VAL A 68 2.21 -3.76 -2.40
CA VAL A 68 0.99 -4.16 -1.66
C VAL A 68 1.31 -4.46 -0.20
N LYS A 69 2.45 -5.12 0.09
CA LYS A 69 2.93 -5.36 1.45
C LYS A 69 3.27 -4.07 2.20
N ALA A 70 3.93 -3.12 1.53
CA ALA A 70 4.23 -1.81 2.10
C ALA A 70 2.92 -1.06 2.44
N PHE A 71 1.93 -1.13 1.56
CA PHE A 71 0.61 -0.58 1.80
C PHE A 71 -0.06 -1.18 3.06
N PHE A 72 -0.11 -2.51 3.19
CA PHE A 72 -0.74 -3.12 4.37
C PHE A 72 0.03 -2.88 5.68
N ARG A 73 1.36 -2.71 5.62
CA ARG A 73 2.15 -2.25 6.77
C ARG A 73 1.77 -0.83 7.19
N CYS A 74 1.71 0.11 6.26
CA CYS A 74 1.23 1.46 6.55
C CYS A 74 -0.18 1.44 7.16
N LEU A 75 -1.08 0.62 6.60
CA LEU A 75 -2.44 0.51 7.10
C LEU A 75 -2.48 -0.04 8.53
N GLU A 76 -1.72 -1.10 8.82
CA GLU A 76 -1.58 -1.65 10.17
C GLU A 76 -1.05 -0.62 11.17
N ASP A 77 0.04 0.06 10.82
CA ASP A 77 0.72 1.03 11.69
C ASP A 77 -0.16 2.25 11.99
N ILE A 78 -0.83 2.79 10.97
CA ILE A 78 -1.64 4.01 11.10
C ILE A 78 -3.00 3.71 11.75
N SER A 79 -3.64 2.59 11.40
CA SER A 79 -4.92 2.20 12.01
C SER A 79 -4.76 1.69 13.43
N GLY A 80 -3.57 1.20 13.80
CA GLY A 80 -3.32 0.45 15.03
C GLY A 80 -3.97 -0.94 15.02
N LYS A 81 -4.64 -1.35 13.93
CA LYS A 81 -5.26 -2.67 13.81
C LYS A 81 -4.19 -3.68 13.41
N GLN A 82 -3.76 -4.46 14.40
CA GLN A 82 -2.76 -5.50 14.25
C GLN A 82 -3.20 -6.58 13.27
N ASN A 83 -2.23 -7.28 12.70
CA ASN A 83 -2.43 -8.46 11.84
C ASN A 83 -3.14 -8.16 10.52
N LEU A 84 -2.97 -6.97 9.95
CA LEU A 84 -3.37 -6.63 8.57
C LEU A 84 -2.23 -6.92 7.58
N ALA A 85 -0.97 -6.68 7.97
CA ALA A 85 0.19 -6.81 7.10
C ALA A 85 0.68 -8.25 6.95
N ASN A 86 0.39 -9.12 7.91
CA ASN A 86 0.86 -10.50 7.92
C ASN A 86 -0.14 -11.47 7.25
N ASN A 87 0.15 -12.77 7.34
CA ASN A 87 -0.67 -13.83 6.75
C ASN A 87 -2.07 -13.97 7.37
N GLN A 88 -2.34 -13.32 8.50
CA GLN A 88 -3.66 -13.30 9.13
C GLN A 88 -4.54 -12.18 8.57
N GLY A 89 -4.03 -11.28 7.71
CA GLY A 89 -4.77 -10.10 7.24
C GLY A 89 -6.15 -10.39 6.68
N LEU A 90 -6.33 -11.47 5.91
CA LEU A 90 -7.66 -11.87 5.44
C LEU A 90 -8.61 -12.26 6.57
N SER A 91 -8.12 -13.05 7.53
CA SER A 91 -8.91 -13.45 8.70
C SER A 91 -9.25 -12.24 9.57
N THR A 92 -8.29 -11.35 9.77
CA THR A 92 -8.49 -10.08 10.49
C THR A 92 -9.57 -9.23 9.84
N LEU A 93 -9.50 -9.02 8.52
CA LEU A 93 -10.50 -8.25 7.77
C LEU A 93 -11.90 -8.88 7.83
N LYS A 94 -12.00 -10.21 7.76
CA LYS A 94 -13.28 -10.93 7.86
C LYS A 94 -13.92 -10.88 9.24
N ALA A 95 -13.10 -10.71 10.29
CA ALA A 95 -13.56 -10.63 11.67
C ALA A 95 -14.01 -9.21 12.08
N LEU A 96 -13.81 -8.20 11.23
CA LEU A 96 -14.26 -6.84 11.48
C LEU A 96 -15.78 -6.74 11.44
N THR A 97 -16.33 -5.89 12.30
CA THR A 97 -17.69 -5.39 12.10
C THR A 97 -17.78 -4.54 10.83
N VAL A 98 -18.99 -4.31 10.34
CA VAL A 98 -19.22 -3.50 9.12
C VAL A 98 -18.62 -2.09 9.29
N ASP A 99 -18.84 -1.45 10.43
CA ASP A 99 -18.36 -0.09 10.69
C ASP A 99 -16.82 -0.04 10.77
N GLU A 100 -16.18 -1.01 11.43
CA GLU A 100 -14.72 -1.11 11.45
C GLU A 100 -14.13 -1.34 10.06
N TYR A 101 -14.76 -2.21 9.26
CA TYR A 101 -14.32 -2.50 7.90
C TYR A 101 -14.43 -1.27 7.00
N LEU A 102 -15.54 -0.52 7.09
CA LEU A 102 -15.73 0.73 6.36
C LEU A 102 -14.71 1.79 6.79
N GLY A 103 -14.47 1.94 8.10
CA GLY A 103 -13.45 2.85 8.63
C GLY A 103 -12.04 2.55 8.14
N ILE A 104 -11.64 1.27 8.20
CA ILE A 104 -10.34 0.81 7.69
C ILE A 104 -10.25 0.95 6.16
N THR A 105 -11.34 0.70 5.43
CA THR A 105 -11.37 0.89 3.98
C THR A 105 -11.19 2.36 3.60
N GLY A 106 -11.87 3.27 4.31
CA GLY A 106 -11.71 4.72 4.11
C GLY A 106 -10.28 5.19 4.39
N LEU A 107 -9.66 4.69 5.47
CA LEU A 107 -8.25 4.95 5.75
C LEU A 107 -7.33 4.36 4.67
N GLY A 108 -7.62 3.14 4.20
CA GLY A 108 -6.89 2.49 3.11
C GLY A 108 -6.92 3.33 1.83
N LEU A 109 -8.07 3.91 1.47
CA LEU A 109 -8.17 4.82 0.31
C LEU A 109 -7.31 6.08 0.48
N ALA A 110 -7.31 6.68 1.67
CA ALA A 110 -6.47 7.85 1.95
C ALA A 110 -4.97 7.50 1.86
N ILE A 111 -4.55 6.36 2.41
CA ILE A 111 -3.17 5.86 2.29
C ILE A 111 -2.83 5.60 0.82
N ALA A 112 -3.68 4.91 0.08
CA ALA A 112 -3.44 4.59 -1.33
C ALA A 112 -3.31 5.85 -2.20
N GLN A 113 -4.10 6.89 -1.92
CA GLN A 113 -3.99 8.19 -2.60
C GLN A 113 -2.62 8.83 -2.36
N GLU A 114 -2.11 8.76 -1.13
CA GLU A 114 -0.79 9.29 -0.77
C GLU A 114 0.33 8.44 -1.38
N PHE A 115 0.14 7.13 -1.52
CA PHE A 115 1.06 6.28 -2.28
C PHE A 115 1.18 6.79 -3.72
N SER A 116 0.05 7.02 -4.41
CA SER A 116 0.05 7.55 -5.78
C SER A 116 0.74 8.92 -5.88
N PHE A 117 0.49 9.81 -4.90
CA PHE A 117 1.10 11.15 -4.85
C PHE A 117 2.62 11.07 -4.69
N TRP A 118 3.12 10.45 -3.61
CA TRP A 118 4.55 10.42 -3.28
C TRP A 118 5.38 9.57 -4.25
N THR A 119 4.77 8.57 -4.90
CA THR A 119 5.46 7.74 -5.89
C THR A 119 6.06 8.58 -7.02
N THR A 120 5.39 9.67 -7.42
CA THR A 120 5.91 10.58 -8.45
C THR A 120 7.21 11.26 -8.04
N ALA A 121 7.32 11.65 -6.76
CA ALA A 121 8.50 12.31 -6.23
C ALA A 121 9.63 11.32 -5.91
N ILE A 122 9.31 10.13 -5.40
CA ILE A 122 10.31 9.14 -4.97
C ILE A 122 10.89 8.36 -6.16
N TYR A 123 10.09 8.11 -7.19
CA TYR A 123 10.49 7.39 -8.41
C TYR A 123 10.65 8.36 -9.60
N TYR A 124 11.13 9.57 -9.33
CA TYR A 124 11.26 10.65 -10.31
C TYR A 124 12.24 10.31 -11.45
N ASP A 125 13.25 9.49 -11.16
CA ASP A 125 14.32 9.09 -12.09
C ASP A 125 14.01 7.78 -12.83
N VAL A 126 12.92 7.11 -12.47
CA VAL A 126 12.48 5.85 -13.06
C VAL A 126 11.56 6.17 -14.23
N SER A 127 12.10 6.10 -15.44
CA SER A 127 11.30 6.20 -16.67
C SER A 127 10.40 4.96 -16.80
N GLY A 128 9.14 5.20 -17.19
CA GLY A 128 8.20 4.12 -17.51
C GLY A 128 8.60 3.47 -18.83
N ASP A 129 8.94 2.19 -18.79
CA ASP A 129 8.79 1.33 -19.96
C ASP A 129 7.45 0.64 -19.74
N ASP A 130 6.40 1.16 -20.37
CA ASP A 130 5.23 0.36 -20.73
C ASP A 130 5.60 -0.54 -21.92
#